data_AF-A0AAD9QGT9-F1
#
_entry.id   AF-A0AAD9QGT9-F1
#
_cell.length_a   1.000
_cell.length_b   1.000
_cell.length_c   1.000
_cell.angle_alpha   90.00
_cell.angle_beta   90.00
_cell.angle_gamma   90.00
#
_symmetry.space_group_name_H-M   'P 1'
#
loop_
_entity.id
_entity.type
_entity.pdbx_description
1 polymer ?
#
loop_
_entity_poly.entity_id
_entity_poly.type
_entity_poly.pdbx_seq_one_letter_code
_entity_poly.pdbx_strand_id
1 'polypeptide(L)'
;MHLGVANTMASVRESWWIPKLRARVKKTIKRCNVCKVFSTRPYEAPPTSALPEYRTEGSRPFEVTGVDFAGPLSYRVGKEEIGDWKKLRPMHGDDGRENTSTV
;
A
#
# COMPACT_ATOMS: atom_id res chain seq x y z
N MET A 1 -3.16 4.57 24.91
CA MET A 1 -3.35 6.01 25.19
C MET A 1 -3.53 6.79 23.88
N HIS A 2 -4.78 7.02 23.46
CA HIS A 2 -5.20 7.91 22.34
C HIS A 2 -5.85 9.20 22.83
N LEU A 3 -5.48 9.58 24.05
CA LEU A 3 -6.26 10.41 24.93
C LEU A 3 -5.89 11.87 24.62
N GLY A 4 -6.72 12.54 23.81
CA GLY A 4 -6.52 13.91 23.35
C GLY A 4 -6.29 14.94 24.47
N VAL A 5 -6.30 16.24 24.14
CA VAL A 5 -5.85 17.30 25.07
C VAL A 5 -6.44 17.17 26.49
N ALA A 6 -7.74 16.87 26.62
CA ALA A 6 -8.41 16.76 27.92
C ALA A 6 -7.85 15.65 28.80
N ASN A 7 -7.65 14.46 28.23
CA ASN A 7 -7.21 13.30 29.02
C ASN A 7 -5.73 13.37 29.36
N THR A 8 -4.89 13.91 28.46
CA THR A 8 -3.50 14.20 28.81
C THR A 8 -3.42 15.23 29.94
N MET A 9 -4.30 16.24 29.95
CA MET A 9 -4.38 17.21 31.05
C MET A 9 -4.84 16.59 32.37
N ALA A 10 -5.78 15.64 32.33
CA ALA A 10 -6.26 14.94 33.52
C ALA A 10 -5.12 14.15 34.20
N SER A 11 -4.39 13.34 33.42
CA SER A 11 -3.26 12.56 33.93
C SER A 11 -2.14 13.45 34.50
N VAL A 12 -1.81 14.57 33.84
CA VAL A 12 -0.78 15.49 34.38
C VAL A 12 -1.22 16.12 35.70
N ARG A 13 -2.52 16.36 35.89
CA ARG A 13 -3.06 16.95 37.12
C ARG A 13 -3.10 16.00 38.31
N GLU A 14 -2.96 14.69 38.08
CA GLU A 14 -2.83 13.71 39.17
C GLU A 14 -1.53 13.90 39.96
N SER A 15 -0.49 14.48 39.34
CA SER A 15 0.83 14.63 39.97
C SER A 15 1.39 16.06 39.96
N TRP A 16 0.91 16.95 39.08
CA TRP A 16 1.46 18.30 38.94
C TRP A 16 0.42 19.39 38.67
N TRP A 17 0.67 20.58 39.22
CA TRP A 17 -0.08 21.80 38.88
C TRP A 17 0.76 22.72 37.98
N ILE A 18 0.57 22.59 36.66
CA ILE A 18 1.33 23.35 35.65
C ILE A 18 0.51 24.53 35.11
N PRO A 19 1.00 25.78 35.24
CA PRO A 19 0.35 26.94 34.62
C PRO A 19 0.26 26.82 33.10
N LYS A 20 -0.86 27.24 32.51
CA LYS A 20 -1.12 27.18 31.06
C LYS A 20 -0.93 25.76 30.46
N LEU A 21 -1.17 24.71 31.25
CA LEU A 21 -1.00 23.30 30.87
C LEU A 21 -1.65 22.98 29.51
N ARG A 22 -2.87 23.47 29.26
CA ARG A 22 -3.60 23.24 28.01
C ARG A 22 -2.79 23.65 26.77
N ALA A 23 -2.13 24.80 26.81
CA ALA A 23 -1.33 25.29 25.69
C ALA A 23 -0.10 24.39 25.44
N ARG A 24 0.54 23.94 26.53
CA ARG A 24 1.69 23.03 26.46
C ARG A 24 1.30 21.66 25.89
N VAL A 25 0.24 21.06 26.43
CA VAL A 25 -0.30 19.77 25.95
C VAL A 25 -0.70 19.85 24.48
N LYS A 26 -1.42 20.91 24.07
CA LYS A 26 -1.79 21.11 22.67
C LYS A 26 -0.58 21.19 21.74
N LYS A 27 0.50 21.89 22.17
CA LYS A 27 1.76 21.98 21.41
C LYS A 27 2.49 20.64 21.32
N THR A 28 2.45 19.83 22.38
CA THR A 28 3.06 18.50 22.40
C THR A 28 2.31 17.53 21.50
N ILE A 29 0.98 17.44 21.64
CA ILE A 29 0.13 16.56 20.81
C ILE A 29 0.27 16.92 19.33
N LYS A 30 0.28 18.22 18.97
CA LYS A 30 0.48 18.67 17.58
C LYS A 30 1.82 18.25 16.97
N ARG A 31 2.86 18.02 17.78
CA ARG A 31 4.19 17.60 17.32
C ARG A 31 4.40 16.08 17.34
N CYS A 32 3.56 15.35 18.07
CA CYS A 32 3.65 13.90 18.17
C CYS A 32 3.16 13.23 16.87
N ASN A 33 4.04 12.50 16.17
CA ASN A 33 3.68 11.84 14.92
C ASN A 33 2.62 10.75 15.12
N VAL A 34 2.74 10.00 16.21
CA VAL A 34 1.77 8.97 16.61
C VAL A 34 0.38 9.62 16.78
N CYS A 35 0.28 10.71 17.53
CA CYS A 35 -0.99 11.43 17.69
C CYS A 35 -1.54 11.98 16.37
N LYS A 36 -0.68 12.38 15.41
CA LYS A 36 -1.14 12.81 14.08
C LYS A 36 -1.80 11.67 13.33
N VAL A 37 -1.16 10.51 13.25
CA VAL A 37 -1.69 9.32 12.55
C VAL A 37 -3.04 8.89 13.11
N PHE A 38 -3.22 8.95 14.44
CA PHE A 38 -4.50 8.58 15.06
C PHE A 38 -5.55 9.70 15.03
N SER A 39 -5.14 10.95 14.80
CA SER A 39 -6.04 12.10 14.70
C SER A 39 -6.43 12.44 13.26
N THR A 40 -5.74 11.89 12.26
CA THR A 40 -6.07 12.11 10.85
C THR A 40 -7.41 11.48 10.53
N ARG A 41 -8.23 12.22 9.76
CA ARG A 41 -9.44 11.65 9.18
C ARG A 41 -9.04 10.61 8.13
N PRO A 42 -9.82 9.51 7.99
CA PRO A 42 -9.69 8.64 6.84
C PRO A 42 -9.78 9.48 5.57
N TYR A 43 -9.01 9.14 4.54
CA TYR A 43 -9.21 9.71 3.22
C TYR A 43 -10.66 9.42 2.78
N GLU A 44 -11.28 10.40 2.13
CA GLU A 44 -12.54 10.11 1.43
C GLU A 44 -12.29 9.00 0.42
N ALA A 45 -13.27 8.10 0.29
CA ALA A 45 -13.18 7.07 -0.72
C ALA A 45 -12.97 7.74 -2.08
N PRO A 46 -11.92 7.39 -2.83
CA PRO A 46 -11.72 7.98 -4.14
C PRO A 46 -12.95 7.66 -5.01
N PRO A 47 -13.33 8.57 -5.93
CA PRO A 47 -14.38 8.25 -6.88
C PRO A 47 -14.01 6.96 -7.62
N THR A 48 -14.97 6.05 -7.75
CA THR A 48 -14.79 4.83 -8.51
C THR A 48 -14.48 5.23 -9.95
N SER A 49 -13.26 4.95 -10.41
CA SER A 49 -12.90 5.18 -11.81
C SER A 49 -13.80 4.34 -12.73
N ALA A 50 -14.09 4.85 -13.93
CA ALA A 50 -14.76 4.06 -14.94
C ALA A 50 -13.95 2.77 -15.19
N LEU A 51 -14.66 1.64 -15.24
CA LEU A 51 -14.06 0.39 -15.66
C LEU A 51 -13.65 0.51 -17.13
N PRO A 52 -12.55 -0.12 -17.55
CA PRO A 52 -12.16 -0.12 -18.95
C PRO A 52 -13.22 -0.87 -19.77
N GLU A 53 -13.41 -0.42 -21.01
CA GLU A 53 -14.48 -0.85 -21.92
C GLU A 53 -14.52 -2.38 -22.13
N TYR A 54 -13.34 -3.01 -22.18
CA TYR A 54 -13.21 -4.46 -22.29
C TYR A 54 -13.78 -5.26 -21.08
N ARG A 55 -14.09 -4.59 -19.96
CA ARG A 55 -14.77 -5.20 -18.80
C ARG A 55 -16.27 -4.91 -18.76
N THR A 56 -16.75 -3.99 -19.59
CA THR A 56 -18.15 -3.54 -19.58
C THR A 56 -18.90 -3.97 -20.83
N GLU A 57 -18.21 -4.17 -21.95
CA GLU A 57 -18.79 -4.60 -23.21
C GLU A 57 -18.67 -6.11 -23.45
N GLY A 58 -19.63 -6.68 -24.16
CA GLY A 58 -19.59 -8.08 -24.55
C GLY A 58 -18.60 -8.31 -25.68
N SER A 59 -17.57 -9.11 -25.44
CA SER A 59 -16.60 -9.50 -26.47
C SER A 59 -16.91 -10.90 -27.01
N ARG A 60 -16.38 -11.22 -28.20
CA ARG A 60 -16.34 -12.58 -28.72
C ARG A 60 -15.50 -13.46 -27.78
N PRO A 61 -15.72 -14.79 -27.78
CA PRO A 61 -14.87 -15.71 -27.03
C PRO A 61 -13.40 -15.50 -27.40
N PHE A 62 -12.53 -15.40 -26.38
CA PHE A 62 -11.08 -15.20 -26.50
C PHE A 62 -10.59 -13.85 -27.09
N GLU A 63 -11.49 -12.90 -27.38
CA GLU A 63 -11.12 -11.57 -27.88
C GLU A 63 -10.36 -10.73 -26.84
N VAL A 64 -10.70 -10.91 -25.55
CA VAL A 64 -10.04 -10.24 -24.43
C VAL A 64 -9.55 -11.29 -23.44
N THR A 65 -8.23 -11.36 -23.21
CA THR A 65 -7.61 -12.27 -22.24
C THR A 65 -6.79 -11.48 -21.22
N GLY A 66 -7.09 -11.66 -19.93
CA GLY A 66 -6.29 -11.10 -18.84
C GLY A 66 -5.14 -12.04 -18.48
N VAL A 67 -3.92 -11.52 -18.49
CA VAL A 67 -2.73 -12.22 -17.97
C VAL A 67 -2.24 -11.46 -16.75
N ASP A 68 -2.08 -12.16 -15.64
CA ASP A 68 -1.45 -11.64 -14.43
C ASP A 68 -0.32 -12.57 -14.00
N PHE A 69 0.77 -11.99 -13.53
CA PHE A 69 1.90 -12.77 -13.03
C PHE A 69 1.76 -12.95 -11.53
N ALA A 70 1.66 -14.20 -11.10
CA ALA A 70 1.78 -14.50 -9.67
C ALA A 70 3.17 -14.04 -9.18
N GLY A 71 3.20 -13.44 -7.98
CA GLY A 71 4.45 -13.08 -7.32
C GLY A 71 5.32 -14.29 -6.99
N PRO A 72 6.53 -14.08 -6.47
CA PRO A 72 7.51 -15.12 -6.14
C PRO A 72 6.92 -16.42 -5.60
N LEU A 73 6.83 -17.45 -6.44
CA LEU A 73 6.36 -18.75 -6.01
C LEU A 73 7.54 -19.52 -5.43
N SER A 74 7.50 -19.77 -4.12
CA SER A 74 8.42 -20.71 -3.47
C SER A 74 8.07 -22.12 -3.94
N TYR A 75 8.99 -22.79 -4.62
CA TYR A 75 8.82 -24.18 -5.03
C TYR A 75 9.79 -25.05 -4.25
N ARG A 76 9.45 -26.31 -3.99
CA ARG A 76 10.36 -27.25 -3.32
C ARG A 76 11.23 -27.93 -4.36
N VAL A 77 12.54 -27.91 -4.15
CA VAL A 77 13.49 -28.75 -4.90
C VAL A 77 13.84 -29.92 -3.98
N GLY A 78 13.04 -30.99 -4.02
CA GLY A 78 13.20 -32.14 -3.12
C GLY A 78 12.55 -31.98 -1.73
N LYS A 79 12.89 -32.86 -0.78
CA LYS A 79 12.15 -32.99 0.49
C LYS A 79 12.29 -31.78 1.43
N GLU A 80 13.40 -31.02 1.37
CA GLU A 80 13.72 -30.02 2.39
C GLU A 80 14.24 -28.67 1.87
N GLU A 81 14.45 -28.48 0.56
CA GLU A 81 14.94 -27.20 0.02
C GLU A 81 13.83 -26.33 -0.56
N ILE A 82 13.72 -25.10 -0.05
CA ILE A 82 12.88 -24.05 -0.64
C ILE A 82 13.69 -23.40 -1.76
N GLY A 83 13.27 -23.61 -3.00
CA GLY A 83 13.79 -22.97 -4.19
C GLY A 83 13.49 -21.47 -4.19
N ASP A 84 14.54 -20.68 -4.46
CA ASP A 84 14.44 -19.23 -4.64
C ASP A 84 14.29 -18.91 -6.14
N TRP A 85 13.15 -18.33 -6.50
CA TRP A 85 12.83 -17.90 -7.86
C TRP A 85 13.89 -16.97 -8.47
N LYS A 86 14.66 -16.23 -7.64
CA LYS A 86 15.75 -15.36 -8.11
C LYS A 86 16.92 -16.12 -8.74
N LYS A 87 17.03 -17.44 -8.49
CA LYS A 87 18.09 -18.29 -9.05
C LYS A 87 17.74 -18.86 -10.44
N LEU A 88 16.49 -18.72 -10.88
CA LEU A 88 16.11 -19.04 -12.25
C LEU A 88 16.61 -17.91 -13.15
N ARG A 89 17.71 -18.18 -13.85
CA ARG A 89 18.35 -17.26 -14.81
C ARG A 89 17.30 -16.73 -15.80
N PRO A 90 17.31 -15.44 -16.17
CA PRO A 90 16.42 -14.94 -17.21
C PRO A 90 16.77 -15.63 -18.54
N MET A 91 15.78 -16.23 -19.20
CA MET A 91 15.87 -16.44 -20.64
C MET A 91 15.92 -15.05 -21.27
N HIS A 92 17.12 -14.63 -21.68
CA HIS A 92 17.27 -13.45 -22.51
C HIS A 92 16.56 -13.76 -23.82
N GLY A 93 15.44 -13.10 -24.08
CA GLY A 93 14.76 -13.14 -25.35
C GLY A 93 15.56 -12.35 -26.37
N ASP A 94 16.57 -12.99 -26.96
CA ASP A 94 17.09 -12.59 -28.27
C ASP A 94 16.08 -13.08 -29.31
N ASP A 95 15.40 -12.14 -29.95
CA ASP A 95 15.02 -12.19 -31.38
C ASP A 95 14.15 -10.96 -31.72
N GLY A 96 14.80 -9.80 -31.79
CA GLY A 96 14.31 -8.71 -32.60
C GLY A 96 14.41 -9.10 -34.07
N ARG A 97 13.30 -9.55 -34.67
CA ARG A 97 13.16 -9.65 -36.12
C ARG A 97 12.34 -8.48 -36.62
N GLU A 98 13.04 -7.43 -37.06
CA GLU A 98 12.49 -6.40 -37.94
C GLU A 98 12.04 -7.06 -39.26
N ASN A 99 10.79 -6.85 -39.65
CA ASN A 99 10.34 -7.09 -41.03
C ASN A 99 9.47 -5.93 -41.53
N THR A 100 10.07 -4.74 -41.66
CA THR A 100 9.59 -3.82 -42.69
C THR A 100 9.99 -4.38 -44.05
N SER A 101 9.04 -4.94 -44.78
CA SER A 101 9.19 -5.22 -46.21
C SER A 101 8.01 -4.61 -46.95
N THR A 102 8.30 -3.46 -47.55
CA THR A 102 7.65 -2.88 -48.71
C THR A 102 7.29 -3.94 -49.76
N VAL A 103 6.02 -4.00 -50.17
CA VAL A 103 5.56 -3.91 -51.57
C VAL A 103 4.21 -3.20 -51.57
#